data_AF-D3CVJ8-F1
#
_entry.id   AF-D3CVJ8-F1
#
_cell.length_a   1.000
_cell.length_b   1.000
_cell.length_c   1.000
_cell.angle_alpha   90.00
_cell.angle_beta   90.00
_cell.angle_gamma   90.00
#
_symmetry.space_group_name_H-M   'P 1'
#
loop_
_entity.id
_entity.type
_entity.pdbx_description
1 polymer ?
#
loop_
_entity_poly.entity_id
_entity_poly.type
_entity_poly.pdbx_seq_one_letter_code
_entity_poly.pdbx_strand_id
1 'polypeptide(L)'
;MPNLGTTEIIIIALVVMVLFGSKKLPDAARSFGRSLRIFKAETKGLREDDVSSQPAPAPAAQPVAPLPIESRPVVTPATSVNGASPVDAERR
;
A
#
# COMPACT_ATOMS: atom_id res chain seq x y z
N MET A 1 25.41 19.65 -31.47
CA MET A 1 25.34 19.37 -30.01
C MET A 1 24.55 18.09 -29.83
N PRO A 2 25.00 17.13 -29.01
CA PRO A 2 24.24 15.90 -28.76
C PRO A 2 22.88 16.30 -28.16
N ASN A 3 21.81 16.06 -28.91
CA ASN A 3 20.47 16.32 -28.42
C ASN A 3 20.07 15.12 -27.59
N LEU A 4 20.08 15.28 -26.26
CA LEU A 4 19.49 14.32 -25.32
C LEU A 4 17.98 14.27 -25.53
N GLY A 5 17.59 13.62 -26.63
CA GLY A 5 16.21 13.47 -27.05
C GLY A 5 15.59 12.24 -26.42
N THR A 6 14.31 12.04 -26.73
CA THR A 6 13.53 10.87 -26.31
C THR A 6 14.23 9.55 -26.63
N THR A 7 14.96 9.48 -27.75
CA THR A 7 15.72 8.30 -28.16
C THR A 7 16.83 7.93 -27.17
N GLU A 8 17.65 8.87 -26.72
CA GLU A 8 18.69 8.61 -25.72
C GLU A 8 18.09 8.11 -24.40
N ILE A 9 16.97 8.70 -23.95
CA ILE A 9 16.30 8.27 -22.71
C ILE A 9 15.82 6.81 -22.85
N ILE A 10 15.26 6.43 -24.00
CA ILE A 10 14.84 5.05 -24.25
C ILE A 10 16.02 4.09 -24.19
N ILE A 11 17.16 4.46 -24.78
CA ILE A 11 18.38 3.63 -24.77
C ILE A 11 18.88 3.44 -23.34
N ILE A 12 18.97 4.52 -22.54
CA ILE A 12 19.39 4.45 -21.14
C ILE A 12 18.41 3.60 -20.33
N ALA A 13 17.10 3.79 -20.51
CA ALA A 13 16.09 2.99 -19.85
C ALA A 13 16.22 1.50 -20.19
N LEU A 14 16.54 1.17 -21.46
CA LEU A 14 16.81 -0.20 -21.90
C LEU A 14 18.03 -0.80 -21.20
N VAL A 15 19.14 -0.05 -21.12
CA VAL A 15 20.34 -0.50 -20.41
C VAL A 15 20.04 -0.77 -18.94
N VAL A 16 19.38 0.16 -18.26
CA VAL A 16 18.96 -0.01 -16.85
C VAL A 16 18.01 -1.21 -16.72
N MET A 17 17.07 -1.40 -17.66
CA MET A 17 16.17 -2.55 -17.66
C MET A 17 16.91 -3.88 -17.77
N VAL A 18 18.00 -3.95 -18.52
CA VAL A 18 18.83 -5.17 -18.63
C VAL A 18 19.62 -5.41 -17.35
N LEU A 19 20.19 -4.37 -16.74
CA LEU A 19 20.98 -4.49 -15.51
C LEU A 19 20.13 -4.85 -14.29
N PHE A 20 18.95 -4.20 -14.15
CA PHE A 20 18.09 -4.36 -12.97
C PHE A 20 16.95 -5.35 -13.21
N GLY A 21 16.50 -5.54 -14.45
CA GLY A 21 15.38 -6.40 -14.83
C GLY A 21 14.02 -5.68 -14.86
N SER A 22 13.10 -6.22 -15.67
CA SER A 22 11.75 -5.68 -15.91
C SER A 22 10.86 -5.59 -14.67
N LYS A 23 11.15 -6.38 -13.64
CA LYS A 23 10.37 -6.41 -12.40
C LYS A 23 10.94 -5.50 -11.31
N LYS A 24 12.25 -5.22 -11.31
CA LYS A 24 12.90 -4.44 -10.24
C LYS A 24 12.80 -2.93 -10.46
N LEU A 25 12.85 -2.47 -11.70
CA LEU A 25 12.68 -1.05 -12.02
C LEU A 25 11.31 -0.48 -11.60
N PRO A 26 10.17 -1.10 -11.95
CA PRO A 26 8.87 -0.61 -11.52
C PRO A 26 8.63 -0.80 -10.01
N ASP A 27 9.19 -1.84 -9.41
CA ASP A 27 9.09 -2.09 -7.97
C ASP A 27 9.85 -1.05 -7.16
N ALA A 28 11.09 -0.74 -7.56
CA ALA A 28 11.87 0.35 -7.01
C ALA A 28 11.17 1.70 -7.22
N ALA A 29 10.69 2.00 -8.43
CA ALA A 29 9.97 3.24 -8.69
C ALA A 29 8.71 3.39 -7.82
N ARG A 30 7.98 2.29 -7.55
CA ARG A 30 6.81 2.30 -6.66
C ARG A 30 7.17 2.55 -5.20
N SER A 31 8.23 1.91 -4.68
CA SER A 31 8.67 2.11 -3.30
C SER A 31 9.25 3.53 -3.09
N PHE A 32 10.14 3.97 -4.00
CA PHE A 32 10.68 5.33 -3.99
C PHE A 32 9.59 6.39 -4.17
N GLY A 33 8.61 6.15 -5.05
CA GLY A 33 7.49 7.06 -5.26
C GLY A 33 6.59 7.23 -4.04
N ARG A 34 6.43 6.18 -3.23
CA ARG A 34 5.66 6.27 -1.98
C ARG A 34 6.40 7.10 -0.93
N SER A 35 7.72 6.93 -0.79
CA SER A 35 8.55 7.77 0.07
C SER A 35 8.56 9.24 -0.39
N LEU A 36 8.68 9.48 -1.71
CA LEU A 36 8.63 10.82 -2.29
C LEU A 36 7.26 11.47 -2.08
N ARG A 37 6.15 10.71 -2.15
CA ARG A 37 4.80 11.24 -1.90
C ARG A 37 4.63 11.70 -0.46
N ILE A 38 5.11 10.92 0.51
CA ILE A 38 5.05 11.27 1.94
C ILE A 38 5.91 12.50 2.19
N PHE A 39 7.18 12.47 1.76
CA PHE A 39 8.09 13.61 1.89
C PHE A 39 7.52 14.87 1.23
N LYS A 40 6.92 14.74 0.03
CA LYS A 40 6.31 15.86 -0.67
C LYS A 40 5.08 16.38 0.06
N ALA A 41 4.23 15.52 0.65
CA ALA A 41 3.06 15.93 1.42
C ALA A 41 3.45 16.67 2.71
N GLU A 42 4.44 16.16 3.44
CA GLU A 42 4.99 16.83 4.62
C GLU A 42 5.61 18.17 4.23
N THR A 43 6.46 18.19 3.19
CA THR A 43 7.06 19.44 2.68
C THR A 43 6.02 20.41 2.11
N LYS A 44 4.88 19.91 1.59
CA LYS A 44 3.78 20.74 1.09
C LYS A 44 3.12 21.46 2.25
N GLY A 45 2.84 20.77 3.37
CA GLY A 45 2.31 21.40 4.59
C GLY A 45 3.17 22.57 5.08
N LEU A 46 4.50 22.42 5.08
CA LEU A 46 5.43 23.52 5.39
C LEU A 46 5.45 24.67 4.36
N ARG A 47 5.01 24.43 3.12
CA ARG A 47 4.93 25.45 2.05
C ARG A 47 3.52 26.04 1.88
N GLU A 48 2.49 25.33 2.32
CA GLU A 48 1.08 25.68 2.19
C GLU A 48 0.59 26.59 3.32
N ASP A 49 1.34 26.70 4.42
CA ASP A 49 1.15 27.76 5.42
C ASP A 49 1.26 29.18 4.79
N ASP A 50 1.80 29.30 3.57
CA ASP A 50 1.82 30.54 2.77
C ASP A 50 0.78 30.60 1.63
N VAL A 51 0.15 29.48 1.19
CA VAL A 51 -0.75 29.49 0.02
C VAL A 51 -1.86 28.42 0.11
N SER A 52 -3.04 28.86 0.53
CA SER A 52 -4.37 28.22 0.55
C SER A 52 -4.58 26.87 -0.18
N SER A 53 -4.95 25.85 0.61
CA SER A 53 -5.89 24.73 0.39
C SER A 53 -6.10 24.15 -1.03
N GLN A 54 -5.67 22.89 -1.25
CA GLN A 54 -6.22 22.02 -2.30
C GLN A 54 -6.48 20.58 -1.79
N PRO A 55 -7.60 19.91 -2.17
CA PRO A 55 -7.96 18.59 -1.65
C PRO A 55 -6.99 17.49 -2.09
N ALA A 56 -6.59 16.63 -1.16
CA ALA A 56 -5.77 15.46 -1.43
C ALA A 56 -6.55 14.39 -2.24
N PRO A 57 -6.00 13.82 -3.33
CA PRO A 57 -6.60 12.68 -4.00
C PRO A 57 -6.54 11.44 -3.10
N ALA A 58 -7.71 10.92 -2.75
CA ALA A 58 -7.89 9.62 -2.09
C ALA A 58 -7.15 8.52 -2.87
N PRO A 59 -6.51 7.54 -2.20
CA PRO A 59 -5.88 6.42 -2.87
C PRO A 59 -6.87 5.71 -3.80
N ALA A 60 -6.54 5.66 -5.09
CA ALA A 60 -7.29 4.89 -6.06
C ALA A 60 -7.38 3.43 -5.60
N ALA A 61 -8.62 2.94 -5.67
CA ALA A 61 -9.08 1.60 -5.35
C ALA A 61 -8.06 0.48 -5.58
N GLN A 62 -7.80 -0.31 -4.55
CA GLN A 62 -7.67 -1.74 -4.80
C GLN A 62 -9.08 -2.24 -5.12
N PRO A 63 -9.33 -2.85 -6.29
CA PRO A 63 -10.53 -3.63 -6.49
C PRO A 63 -10.50 -4.73 -5.42
N VAL A 64 -11.40 -4.64 -4.45
CA VAL A 64 -11.71 -5.78 -3.59
C VAL A 64 -12.31 -6.81 -4.55
N ALA A 65 -11.51 -7.78 -4.98
CA ALA A 65 -12.04 -8.94 -5.69
C ALA A 65 -13.07 -9.59 -4.74
N PRO A 66 -14.34 -9.74 -5.14
CA PRO A 66 -15.30 -10.45 -4.30
C PRO A 66 -14.81 -11.89 -4.16
N LEU A 67 -14.43 -12.29 -2.95
CA LEU A 67 -14.38 -13.71 -2.61
C LEU A 67 -15.81 -14.23 -2.80
N PRO A 68 -16.04 -15.29 -3.61
CA PRO A 68 -17.34 -15.92 -3.67
C PRO A 68 -17.75 -16.31 -2.26
N ILE A 69 -18.81 -15.69 -1.75
CA ILE A 69 -19.45 -16.12 -0.51
C ILE A 69 -20.13 -17.44 -0.88
N GLU A 70 -19.43 -18.55 -0.63
CA GLU A 70 -19.99 -19.87 -0.76
C GLU A 70 -21.13 -20.02 0.26
N SER A 71 -22.34 -20.14 -0.28
CA SER A 71 -23.60 -20.37 0.40
C SER A 71 -23.55 -21.66 1.21
N ARG A 72 -23.08 -21.61 2.46
CA ARG A 72 -23.41 -22.66 3.43
C ARG A 72 -24.51 -22.18 4.39
N PRO A 73 -25.57 -22.99 4.56
CA PRO A 73 -26.78 -22.57 5.25
C PRO A 73 -26.49 -22.37 6.74
N VAL A 74 -27.18 -21.37 7.28
CA VAL A 74 -27.36 -21.11 8.71
C VAL A 74 -27.65 -22.42 9.46
N VAL A 75 -26.85 -22.72 10.48
CA VAL A 75 -27.25 -23.58 11.59
C VAL A 75 -27.30 -22.71 12.84
N THR A 76 -28.44 -22.81 13.50
CA THR A 76 -29.07 -21.99 14.55
C THR A 76 -28.27 -21.80 15.85
N PRO A 77 -28.57 -20.74 16.63
CA PRO A 77 -28.03 -20.54 17.97
C PRO A 77 -28.73 -21.53 18.93
N ALA A 78 -28.02 -22.57 19.35
CA ALA A 78 -28.46 -23.44 20.43
C ALA A 78 -27.51 -23.26 21.63
N THR A 79 -28.09 -22.66 22.67
CA THR A 79 -27.64 -22.61 24.06
C THR A 79 -26.93 -23.88 24.54
N SER A 80 -25.75 -23.71 25.14
CA SER A 80 -25.25 -24.56 26.24
C SER A 80 -24.29 -23.70 27.07
N VAL A 81 -24.78 -23.04 28.12
CA VAL A 81 -24.78 -23.51 29.52
C VAL A 81 -23.37 -23.60 30.11
N ASN A 82 -23.15 -22.64 31.00
CA ASN A 82 -22.13 -22.50 32.04
C ASN A 82 -21.80 -23.81 32.78
N GLY A 83 -20.53 -24.05 33.10
CA GLY A 83 -20.13 -25.10 34.03
C GLY A 83 -18.61 -25.22 34.23
N ALA A 84 -18.18 -24.86 35.44
CA ALA A 84 -16.94 -25.27 36.14
C ALA A 84 -15.65 -24.44 35.96
N SER A 85 -15.50 -23.46 36.87
CA SER A 85 -14.25 -22.99 37.53
C SER A 85 -13.52 -24.16 38.25
N PRO A 86 -12.30 -24.07 38.85
CA PRO A 86 -11.70 -22.90 39.55
C PRO A 86 -10.14 -22.76 39.46
N VAL A 87 -9.58 -21.57 39.74
CA VAL A 87 -8.69 -21.23 40.88
C VAL A 87 -7.55 -22.24 41.16
N ASP A 88 -6.34 -21.98 40.64
CA ASP A 88 -5.07 -22.47 41.22
C ASP A 88 -3.88 -21.69 40.61
N ALA A 89 -3.47 -20.60 41.27
CA ALA A 89 -2.19 -19.95 40.97
C ALA A 89 -1.60 -19.13 42.14
N GLU A 90 -2.23 -19.08 43.32
CA GLU A 90 -1.84 -18.14 44.39
C GLU A 90 -1.75 -18.79 45.78
N ARG A 91 -0.95 -19.87 45.94
CA ARG A 91 -0.29 -20.23 47.22
C ARG A 91 0.59 -21.47 47.09
N ARG A 92 1.92 -21.31 47.10
CA ARG A 92 2.86 -21.95 48.04
C ARG A 92 4.29 -21.49 47.77
#